data_AF-A0A7X0E261-F1
#
_entry.id   AF-A0A7X0E261-F1
#
_cell.length_a   1.000
_cell.length_b   1.000
_cell.length_c   1.000
_cell.angle_alpha   90.00
_cell.angle_beta   90.00
_cell.angle_gamma   90.00
#
_symmetry.space_group_name_H-M   'P 1'
#
loop_
_entity.id
_entity.type
_entity.pdbx_description
1 polymer ?
#
loop_
_entity_poly.entity_id
_entity_poly.type
_entity_poly.pdbx_seq_one_letter_code
_entity_poly.pdbx_strand_id
1 'polypeptide(L)'
;MEAQTLLALPVVLALELVEGEVPPRLSLDRDEAAELVELIAADLHGLVPQVNQARLALAGALFDQVELLRPGFPVWATLDELARRVPRGHLENVVAFGSHGGHMPALPLEPSPQFSGGPMRLLPLSLLAPEALAGDLSEQLEVQLVGRGEAGALTADWLMRTLGIRLEHVRYLSRNDLLALTCVQYEHVNLAALWSLLEAALLTPYRDESAVTARGLALHYANGKVFAQSPTQWLAGQPHESRDDHAPRRHALAGILFELRQYAALLDAHQLPLRLQPGTDRGGEAGAGYLLETLATIESGYDESDYGSPTLFAHEAPGLGVVAITVAQRGAGGSARALAHGYPLQSQALGPLLALLADRYGIAAEPQALGRIVLDEHGALGAPATALH
;
A
#
# COMPACT_ATOMS: atom_id res chain seq x y z
N MET A 1 -2.77 10.90 -43.74
CA MET A 1 -3.42 11.56 -42.59
C MET A 1 -2.47 11.36 -41.42
N GLU A 2 -1.69 12.37 -41.06
CA GLU A 2 -0.74 12.26 -39.96
C GLU A 2 -1.50 11.90 -38.69
N ALA A 3 -1.01 10.90 -37.95
CA ALA A 3 -1.58 10.51 -36.68
C ALA A 3 -1.36 11.65 -35.69
N GLN A 4 -2.38 12.49 -35.48
CA GLN A 4 -2.31 13.58 -34.52
C GLN A 4 -2.05 13.01 -33.12
N THR A 5 -0.90 13.38 -32.54
CA THR A 5 -0.51 13.02 -31.17
C THR A 5 -1.55 13.55 -30.19
N LEU A 6 -2.07 12.64 -29.35
CA LEU A 6 -2.97 12.99 -28.24
C LEU A 6 -2.20 12.89 -26.93
N LEU A 7 -2.38 13.90 -26.08
CA LEU A 7 -1.89 13.94 -24.71
C LEU A 7 -3.07 13.69 -23.77
N ALA A 8 -2.86 12.83 -22.77
CA ALA A 8 -3.89 12.51 -21.79
C ALA A 8 -3.82 13.47 -20.62
N LEU A 9 -4.98 14.01 -20.23
CA LEU A 9 -5.17 14.83 -19.06
C LEU A 9 -6.08 14.06 -18.08
N PRO A 10 -5.50 13.41 -17.06
CA PRO A 10 -6.25 12.59 -16.11
C PRO A 10 -7.13 13.43 -15.19
N VAL A 11 -8.40 13.04 -15.09
CA VAL A 11 -9.41 13.65 -14.22
C VAL A 11 -10.07 12.53 -13.43
N VAL A 12 -10.70 12.86 -12.31
CA VAL A 12 -11.49 11.92 -11.51
C VAL A 12 -12.77 12.59 -11.05
N LEU A 13 -13.88 11.83 -11.06
CA LEU A 13 -15.11 12.22 -10.38
C LEU A 13 -15.12 11.52 -9.03
N ALA A 14 -14.94 12.30 -7.97
CA ALA A 14 -14.97 11.87 -6.59
C ALA A 14 -16.40 11.91 -6.04
N LEU A 15 -16.80 10.80 -5.43
CA LEU A 15 -18.09 10.61 -4.76
C LEU A 15 -17.80 10.45 -3.28
N GLU A 16 -18.15 11.43 -2.46
CA GLU A 16 -18.11 11.30 -1.00
C GLU A 16 -19.45 10.73 -0.54
N LEU A 17 -19.39 9.59 0.16
CA LEU A 17 -20.56 8.83 0.57
C LEU A 17 -21.00 9.27 1.97
N VAL A 18 -22.31 9.27 2.19
CA VAL A 18 -22.83 9.41 3.56
C VAL A 18 -22.31 8.25 4.41
N GLU A 19 -21.94 8.52 5.67
CA GLU A 19 -21.41 7.51 6.58
C GLU A 19 -22.30 6.24 6.63
N GLY A 20 -21.67 5.08 6.43
CA GLY A 20 -22.32 3.77 6.44
C GLY A 20 -22.91 3.32 5.08
N GLU A 21 -22.95 4.19 4.07
CA GLU A 21 -23.32 3.79 2.72
C GLU A 21 -22.19 2.98 2.06
N VAL A 22 -22.55 1.88 1.40
CA VAL A 22 -21.61 1.06 0.61
C VAL A 22 -22.28 0.75 -0.72
N PRO A 23 -21.65 1.06 -1.88
CA PRO A 23 -22.22 0.72 -3.16
C PRO A 23 -22.42 -0.80 -3.27
N PRO A 24 -23.58 -1.29 -3.71
CA PRO A 24 -23.87 -2.72 -3.82
C PRO A 24 -23.04 -3.40 -4.93
N ARG A 25 -22.42 -2.59 -5.81
CA ARG A 25 -21.56 -2.99 -6.91
C ARG A 25 -20.51 -1.91 -7.15
N LEU A 26 -19.37 -2.32 -7.70
CA LEU A 26 -18.25 -1.42 -8.00
C LEU A 26 -18.13 -1.09 -9.49
N SER A 27 -18.97 -1.65 -10.35
CA SER A 27 -18.97 -1.35 -11.78
C SER A 27 -20.38 -1.04 -12.28
N LEU A 28 -20.44 -0.09 -13.21
CA LEU A 28 -21.58 0.18 -14.06
C LEU A 28 -21.54 -0.76 -15.25
N ASP A 29 -22.70 -1.14 -15.77
CA ASP A 29 -22.75 -1.82 -17.06
C ASP A 29 -22.46 -0.85 -18.22
N ARG A 30 -22.47 -1.35 -19.45
CA ARG A 30 -22.15 -0.54 -20.64
C ARG A 30 -23.16 0.59 -20.89
N ASP A 31 -24.44 0.33 -20.66
CA ASP A 31 -25.51 1.29 -20.97
C ASP A 31 -25.51 2.39 -19.91
N GLU A 32 -25.33 2.01 -18.64
CA GLU A 32 -25.20 2.95 -17.52
C GLU A 32 -23.93 3.80 -17.63
N ALA A 33 -22.80 3.21 -18.01
CA ALA A 33 -21.57 3.98 -18.21
C ALA A 33 -21.72 4.95 -19.39
N ALA A 34 -22.45 4.58 -20.44
CA ALA A 34 -22.73 5.45 -21.58
C ALA A 34 -23.67 6.61 -21.19
N GLU A 35 -24.69 6.36 -20.37
CA GLU A 35 -25.57 7.44 -19.88
C GLU A 35 -24.81 8.40 -18.95
N LEU A 36 -24.00 7.88 -18.03
CA LEU A 36 -23.22 8.70 -17.09
C LEU A 36 -22.22 9.59 -17.82
N VAL A 37 -21.52 9.09 -18.83
CA VAL A 37 -20.48 9.87 -19.50
C VAL A 37 -21.06 11.09 -20.23
N GLU A 38 -22.30 11.02 -20.73
CA GLU A 38 -22.97 12.17 -21.34
C GLU A 38 -23.31 13.26 -20.31
N LEU A 39 -23.78 12.86 -19.11
CA LEU A 39 -23.99 13.79 -18.00
C LEU A 39 -22.68 14.46 -17.59
N ILE A 40 -21.60 13.68 -17.50
CA ILE A 40 -20.27 14.19 -17.18
C ILE A 40 -19.75 15.13 -18.29
N ALA A 41 -19.97 14.81 -19.56
CA ALA A 41 -19.59 15.66 -20.68
C ALA A 41 -20.29 17.03 -20.60
N ALA A 42 -21.58 17.05 -20.26
CA ALA A 42 -22.34 18.28 -20.08
C ALA A 42 -21.80 19.12 -18.90
N ASP A 43 -21.52 18.49 -17.76
CA ASP A 43 -20.93 19.16 -16.59
C ASP A 43 -19.56 19.78 -16.93
N LEU A 44 -18.65 18.96 -17.48
CA LEU A 44 -17.30 19.40 -17.83
C LEU A 44 -17.32 20.49 -18.90
N HIS A 45 -18.25 20.46 -19.86
CA HIS A 45 -18.40 21.54 -20.83
C HIS A 45 -18.82 22.85 -20.18
N GLY A 46 -19.71 22.80 -19.17
CA GLY A 46 -20.12 23.97 -18.39
C GLY A 46 -18.98 24.56 -17.56
N LEU A 47 -18.08 23.72 -17.06
CA LEU A 47 -16.92 24.13 -16.25
C LEU A 47 -15.73 24.60 -17.11
N VAL A 48 -15.40 23.85 -18.16
CA VAL A 48 -14.24 24.05 -19.03
C VAL A 48 -14.68 23.82 -20.49
N PRO A 49 -15.21 24.83 -21.20
CA PRO A 49 -15.79 24.65 -22.54
C PRO A 49 -14.85 24.02 -23.58
N GLN A 50 -13.53 24.19 -23.41
CA GLN A 50 -12.49 23.64 -24.28
C GLN A 50 -12.47 22.10 -24.34
N VAL A 51 -13.09 21.39 -23.38
CA VAL A 51 -13.14 19.91 -23.36
C VAL A 51 -13.78 19.31 -24.61
N ASN A 52 -14.66 20.03 -25.31
CA ASN A 52 -15.30 19.55 -26.55
C ASN A 52 -14.31 19.32 -27.71
N GLN A 53 -13.10 19.86 -27.60
CA GLN A 53 -12.02 19.68 -28.56
C GLN A 53 -11.09 18.49 -28.20
N ALA A 54 -11.29 17.90 -27.03
CA ALA A 54 -10.63 16.69 -26.58
C ALA A 54 -11.60 15.51 -26.67
N ARG A 55 -11.06 14.28 -26.61
CA ARG A 55 -11.88 13.09 -26.41
C ARG A 55 -11.98 12.80 -24.91
N LEU A 56 -13.20 12.74 -24.39
CA LEU A 56 -13.51 12.29 -23.04
C LEU A 56 -13.64 10.76 -23.01
N ALA A 57 -12.94 10.13 -22.07
CA ALA A 57 -13.07 8.72 -21.77
C ALA A 57 -13.41 8.52 -20.29
N LEU A 58 -14.37 7.64 -20.00
CA LEU A 58 -14.77 7.24 -18.65
C LEU A 58 -14.54 5.74 -18.45
N ALA A 59 -13.94 5.35 -17.32
CA ALA A 59 -14.08 3.99 -16.81
C ALA A 59 -15.29 3.97 -15.85
N GLY A 60 -16.33 3.21 -16.20
CA GLY A 60 -17.56 3.05 -15.42
C GLY A 60 -17.35 2.13 -14.21
N ALA A 61 -16.33 2.40 -13.40
CA ALA A 61 -15.97 1.62 -12.22
C ALA A 61 -15.55 2.53 -11.06
N LEU A 62 -15.89 2.11 -9.85
CA LEU A 62 -15.75 2.83 -8.59
C LEU A 62 -14.51 2.30 -7.86
N PHE A 63 -13.44 3.09 -7.86
CA PHE A 63 -12.18 2.75 -7.23
C PHE A 63 -12.01 3.43 -5.87
N ASP A 64 -11.12 2.87 -5.06
CA ASP A 64 -10.50 3.57 -3.94
C ASP A 64 -9.26 4.38 -4.41
N GLN A 65 -8.88 5.41 -3.64
CA GLN A 65 -7.69 6.21 -3.89
C GLN A 65 -6.41 5.38 -4.01
N VAL A 66 -6.27 4.32 -3.20
CA VAL A 66 -5.06 3.45 -3.24
C VAL A 66 -4.92 2.71 -4.57
N GLU A 67 -6.02 2.50 -5.29
CA GLU A 67 -6.02 1.80 -6.58
C GLU A 67 -5.65 2.73 -7.74
N LEU A 68 -6.13 3.98 -7.70
CA LEU A 68 -5.79 4.99 -8.70
C LEU A 68 -4.35 5.50 -8.53
N LEU A 69 -3.89 5.61 -7.28
CA LEU A 69 -2.55 6.11 -6.93
C LEU A 69 -1.54 4.97 -6.77
N ARG A 70 -1.48 4.08 -7.78
CA ARG A 70 -0.40 3.08 -7.88
C ARG A 70 0.70 3.59 -8.82
N PRO A 71 1.99 3.28 -8.56
CA PRO A 71 3.09 3.66 -9.45
C PRO A 71 2.81 3.32 -10.92
N GLY A 72 3.01 4.29 -11.80
CA GLY A 72 2.68 4.16 -13.23
C GLY A 72 1.22 4.40 -13.60
N PHE A 73 0.35 4.69 -12.63
CA PHE A 73 -1.06 5.05 -12.84
C PHE A 73 -1.82 4.05 -13.74
N PRO A 74 -1.80 2.74 -13.42
CA PRO A 74 -2.23 1.67 -14.33
C PRO A 74 -3.68 1.80 -14.82
N VAL A 75 -4.57 2.34 -13.99
CA VAL A 75 -5.98 2.59 -14.34
C VAL A 75 -6.08 3.62 -15.46
N TRP A 76 -5.50 4.82 -15.27
CA TRP A 76 -5.49 5.85 -16.30
C TRP A 76 -4.70 5.44 -17.54
N ALA A 77 -3.53 4.81 -17.38
CA ALA A 77 -2.75 4.31 -18.51
C ALA A 77 -3.54 3.34 -19.39
N THR A 78 -4.31 2.42 -18.77
CA THR A 78 -5.16 1.47 -19.48
C THR A 78 -6.37 2.17 -20.12
N LEU A 79 -6.99 3.11 -19.41
CA LEU A 79 -8.10 3.92 -19.94
C LEU A 79 -7.67 4.69 -21.19
N ASP A 80 -6.49 5.32 -21.15
CA ASP A 80 -5.89 6.07 -22.26
C ASP A 80 -5.63 5.17 -23.47
N GLU A 81 -5.07 3.99 -23.23
CA GLU A 81 -4.78 3.00 -24.28
C GLU A 81 -6.05 2.54 -24.99
N LEU A 82 -7.09 2.19 -24.22
CA LEU A 82 -8.37 1.77 -24.77
C LEU A 82 -9.04 2.91 -25.53
N ALA A 83 -9.07 4.11 -24.93
CA ALA A 83 -9.67 5.29 -25.55
C ALA A 83 -8.98 5.67 -26.87
N ARG A 84 -7.66 5.52 -27.00
CA ARG A 84 -6.94 5.76 -28.27
C ARG A 84 -7.30 4.76 -29.38
N ARG A 85 -7.68 3.53 -29.03
CA ARG A 85 -8.06 2.48 -30.00
C ARG A 85 -9.44 2.67 -30.60
N VAL A 86 -10.29 3.50 -30.00
CA VAL A 86 -11.64 3.77 -30.51
C VAL A 86 -11.58 4.58 -31.81
N PRO A 87 -12.14 4.06 -32.94
CA PRO A 87 -12.10 4.74 -34.24
C PRO A 87 -12.70 6.14 -34.19
N ARG A 88 -12.01 7.13 -34.79
CA ARG A 88 -12.44 8.55 -34.85
C ARG A 88 -13.66 8.83 -35.76
N GLY A 89 -14.33 7.79 -36.29
CA GLY A 89 -15.42 7.93 -37.26
C GLY A 89 -16.78 7.40 -36.82
N HIS A 90 -16.91 6.85 -35.60
CA HIS A 90 -18.14 6.16 -35.16
C HIS A 90 -18.72 6.64 -33.83
N LEU A 91 -18.02 7.49 -33.08
CA LEU A 91 -18.46 7.96 -31.78
C LEU A 91 -18.16 9.45 -31.68
N GLU A 92 -19.10 10.16 -31.06
CA GLU A 92 -18.96 11.52 -30.54
C GLU A 92 -17.67 11.58 -29.69
N ASN A 93 -17.18 12.77 -29.35
CA ASN A 93 -15.92 12.95 -28.60
C ASN A 93 -15.97 12.36 -27.16
N VAL A 94 -16.90 11.47 -26.87
CA VAL A 94 -17.24 10.91 -25.57
C VAL A 94 -17.28 9.38 -25.69
N VAL A 95 -16.56 8.69 -24.80
CA VAL A 95 -16.46 7.22 -24.77
C VAL A 95 -16.57 6.73 -23.34
N ALA A 96 -17.39 5.70 -23.10
CA ALA A 96 -17.46 5.01 -21.82
C ALA A 96 -17.06 3.55 -21.94
N PHE A 97 -16.35 3.06 -20.92
CA PHE A 97 -16.03 1.65 -20.75
C PHE A 97 -16.78 1.13 -19.53
N GLY A 98 -17.86 0.38 -19.76
CA GLY A 98 -18.63 -0.30 -18.73
C GLY A 98 -18.41 -1.82 -18.73
N SER A 99 -18.84 -2.46 -17.66
CA SER A 99 -18.71 -3.90 -17.47
C SER A 99 -19.63 -4.70 -18.40
N HIS A 100 -19.21 -5.92 -18.74
CA HIS A 100 -20.04 -6.90 -19.45
C HIS A 100 -19.99 -8.23 -18.71
N GLY A 101 -21.17 -8.76 -18.32
CA GLY A 101 -21.22 -9.95 -17.48
C GLY A 101 -20.51 -9.76 -16.14
N GLY A 102 -20.54 -8.55 -15.58
CA GLY A 102 -19.92 -8.19 -14.29
C GLY A 102 -18.40 -8.00 -14.33
N HIS A 103 -17.78 -7.95 -15.52
CA HIS A 103 -16.34 -7.76 -15.66
C HIS A 103 -16.01 -6.56 -16.53
N MET A 104 -15.02 -5.79 -16.11
CA MET A 104 -14.48 -4.66 -16.86
C MET A 104 -13.64 -5.13 -18.06
N PRO A 105 -13.49 -4.32 -19.12
CA PRO A 105 -12.83 -4.75 -20.36
C PRO A 105 -11.32 -5.02 -20.23
N ALA A 106 -10.70 -4.63 -19.12
CA ALA A 106 -9.29 -4.88 -18.83
C ALA A 106 -9.08 -5.00 -17.32
N LEU A 107 -8.14 -5.86 -16.90
CA LEU A 107 -7.87 -6.13 -15.48
C LEU A 107 -7.52 -4.87 -14.66
N PRO A 108 -6.71 -3.90 -15.15
CA PRO A 108 -6.46 -2.67 -14.39
C PRO A 108 -7.69 -1.78 -14.21
N LEU A 109 -8.75 -1.98 -15.00
CA LEU A 109 -10.02 -1.27 -14.83
C LEU A 109 -11.00 -2.03 -13.92
N GLU A 110 -10.61 -3.18 -13.38
CA GLU A 110 -11.41 -3.94 -12.43
C GLU A 110 -11.13 -3.47 -10.99
N PRO A 111 -12.09 -2.85 -10.28
CA PRO A 111 -11.90 -2.40 -8.91
C PRO A 111 -11.87 -3.58 -7.94
N SER A 112 -11.01 -3.52 -6.93
CA SER A 112 -10.89 -4.58 -5.92
C SER A 112 -11.96 -4.45 -4.84
N PRO A 113 -12.73 -5.54 -4.56
CA PRO A 113 -13.66 -5.56 -3.43
C PRO A 113 -12.99 -5.33 -2.07
N GLN A 114 -11.69 -5.57 -1.95
CA GLN A 114 -10.95 -5.36 -0.71
C GLN A 114 -10.99 -3.90 -0.22
N PHE A 115 -11.05 -2.95 -1.14
CA PHE A 115 -11.07 -1.52 -0.83
C PHE A 115 -12.49 -0.97 -0.88
N SER A 116 -13.52 -1.82 -0.71
CA SER A 116 -14.90 -1.40 -0.89
C SER A 116 -15.50 -0.60 0.29
N GLY A 117 -14.75 -0.42 1.38
CA GLY A 117 -15.23 0.22 2.60
C GLY A 117 -14.86 1.70 2.76
N GLY A 118 -14.15 2.29 1.81
CA GLY A 118 -13.71 3.69 1.89
C GLY A 118 -14.87 4.69 1.83
N PRO A 119 -14.75 5.86 2.49
CA PRO A 119 -15.79 6.89 2.53
C PRO A 119 -15.92 7.65 1.20
N MET A 120 -14.97 7.48 0.28
CA MET A 120 -14.94 8.16 -1.01
C MET A 120 -14.70 7.16 -2.14
N ARG A 121 -15.46 7.29 -3.23
CA ARG A 121 -15.33 6.50 -4.46
C ARG A 121 -14.93 7.35 -5.64
N LEU A 122 -14.10 6.78 -6.50
CA LEU A 122 -13.45 7.51 -7.58
C LEU A 122 -13.79 6.87 -8.92
N LEU A 123 -14.37 7.66 -9.82
CA LEU A 123 -14.62 7.31 -11.22
C LEU A 123 -13.54 7.97 -12.10
N PRO A 124 -12.57 7.21 -12.65
CA PRO A 124 -11.46 7.77 -13.39
C PRO A 124 -11.88 8.17 -14.81
N LEU A 125 -11.43 9.35 -15.21
CA LEU A 125 -11.66 9.95 -16.51
C LEU A 125 -10.33 10.32 -17.18
N SER A 126 -10.35 10.41 -18.51
CA SER A 126 -9.23 10.94 -19.29
C SER A 126 -9.74 11.85 -20.40
N LEU A 127 -9.14 13.03 -20.51
CA LEU A 127 -9.31 13.93 -21.63
C LEU A 127 -8.10 13.78 -22.56
N LEU A 128 -8.30 13.13 -23.70
CA LEU A 128 -7.28 12.98 -24.74
C LEU A 128 -7.31 14.20 -25.66
N ALA A 129 -6.44 15.16 -25.40
CA ALA A 129 -6.37 16.43 -26.11
C ALA A 129 -5.29 16.43 -27.21
N PRO A 130 -5.49 17.13 -28.33
CA PRO A 130 -4.40 17.44 -29.27
C PRO A 130 -3.25 18.16 -28.56
N GLU A 131 -2.01 17.87 -28.97
CA GLU A 131 -0.80 18.47 -28.37
C GLU A 131 -0.86 20.01 -28.29
N ALA A 132 -1.38 20.67 -29.33
CA ALA A 132 -1.52 22.13 -29.38
C ALA A 132 -2.51 22.71 -28.36
N LEU A 133 -3.42 21.91 -27.81
CA LEU A 133 -4.44 22.33 -26.84
C LEU A 133 -4.11 21.87 -25.42
N ALA A 134 -3.29 20.83 -25.26
CA ALA A 134 -3.14 20.11 -24.01
C ALA A 134 -2.63 20.98 -22.85
N GLY A 135 -1.67 21.89 -23.12
CA GLY A 135 -1.14 22.81 -22.11
C GLY A 135 -2.22 23.73 -21.54
N ASP A 136 -2.85 24.51 -22.42
CA ASP A 136 -3.92 25.44 -22.06
C ASP A 136 -5.10 24.72 -21.37
N LEU A 137 -5.52 23.56 -21.89
CA LEU A 137 -6.61 22.78 -21.28
C LEU A 137 -6.22 22.26 -19.89
N SER A 138 -4.98 21.79 -19.71
CA SER A 138 -4.49 21.36 -18.39
C SER A 138 -4.55 22.49 -17.38
N GLU A 139 -4.08 23.70 -17.74
CA GLU A 139 -4.14 24.86 -16.85
C GLU A 139 -5.58 25.25 -16.50
N GLN A 140 -6.49 25.22 -17.47
CA GLN A 140 -7.91 25.50 -17.22
C GLN A 140 -8.55 24.46 -16.29
N LEU A 141 -8.23 23.18 -16.44
CA LEU A 141 -8.71 22.13 -15.54
C LEU A 141 -8.25 22.41 -14.10
N GLU A 142 -6.96 22.66 -13.87
CA GLU A 142 -6.46 22.95 -12.52
C GLU A 142 -7.13 24.18 -11.90
N VAL A 143 -7.33 25.26 -12.68
CA VAL A 143 -7.96 26.48 -12.15
C VAL A 143 -9.45 26.29 -11.84
N GLN A 144 -10.20 25.66 -12.75
CA GLN A 144 -11.66 25.56 -12.59
C GLN A 144 -12.05 24.48 -11.57
N LEU A 145 -11.36 23.34 -11.52
CA LEU A 145 -11.79 22.21 -10.70
C LEU A 145 -11.59 22.44 -9.19
N VAL A 146 -10.53 23.14 -8.77
CA VAL A 146 -10.22 23.42 -7.35
C VAL A 146 -11.42 24.04 -6.61
N GLY A 147 -12.09 25.04 -7.21
CA GLY A 147 -13.17 25.79 -6.57
C GLY A 147 -14.57 25.54 -7.11
N ARG A 148 -14.69 25.07 -8.36
CA ARG A 148 -15.98 24.93 -9.06
C ARG A 148 -16.27 23.52 -9.54
N GLY A 149 -15.43 22.55 -9.21
CA GLY A 149 -15.57 21.18 -9.68
C GLY A 149 -16.81 20.42 -9.18
N GLU A 150 -17.81 21.04 -8.55
CA GLU A 150 -19.04 20.34 -8.17
C GLU A 150 -19.75 19.80 -9.41
N ALA A 151 -20.19 18.54 -9.34
CA ALA A 151 -20.98 17.94 -10.42
C ALA A 151 -22.40 18.52 -10.45
N GLY A 152 -22.99 18.51 -11.63
CA GLY A 152 -24.35 18.98 -11.82
C GLY A 152 -25.37 18.14 -11.04
N ALA A 153 -26.50 18.75 -10.69
CA ALA A 153 -27.57 18.08 -9.95
C ALA A 153 -28.10 16.83 -10.66
N LEU A 154 -28.11 16.84 -12.01
CA LEU A 154 -28.53 15.68 -12.81
C LEU A 154 -27.55 14.51 -12.68
N THR A 155 -26.24 14.78 -12.74
CA THR A 155 -25.18 13.78 -12.55
C THR A 155 -25.26 13.17 -11.16
N ALA A 156 -25.39 14.01 -10.12
CA ALA A 156 -25.50 13.55 -8.75
C ALA A 156 -26.78 12.72 -8.48
N ASP A 157 -27.95 13.17 -8.97
CA ASP A 157 -29.21 12.42 -8.85
C ASP A 157 -29.15 11.08 -9.58
N TRP A 158 -28.59 11.05 -10.79
CA TRP A 158 -28.39 9.82 -11.53
C TRP A 158 -27.50 8.84 -10.77
N LEU A 159 -26.36 9.29 -10.25
CA LEU A 159 -25.44 8.45 -9.47
C LEU A 159 -26.11 7.86 -8.24
N MET A 160 -26.85 8.66 -7.47
CA MET A 160 -27.57 8.19 -6.28
C MET A 160 -28.62 7.13 -6.63
N ARG A 161 -29.39 7.33 -7.70
CA ARG A 161 -30.43 6.37 -8.12
C ARG A 161 -29.85 5.08 -8.68
N THR A 162 -28.82 5.18 -9.54
CA THR A 162 -28.22 4.03 -10.23
C THR A 162 -27.36 3.16 -9.29
N LEU A 163 -26.71 3.78 -8.31
CA LEU A 163 -25.92 3.06 -7.31
C LEU A 163 -26.72 2.70 -6.05
N GLY A 164 -27.88 3.32 -5.84
CA GLY A 164 -28.71 3.08 -4.64
C GLY A 164 -28.05 3.55 -3.35
N ILE A 165 -27.24 4.60 -3.41
CA ILE A 165 -26.50 5.18 -2.26
C ILE A 165 -26.83 6.66 -2.11
N ARG A 166 -26.51 7.22 -0.95
CA ARG A 166 -26.55 8.67 -0.70
C ARG A 166 -25.14 9.25 -0.75
N LEU A 167 -25.01 10.44 -1.34
CA LEU A 167 -23.76 11.15 -1.52
C LEU A 167 -23.81 12.47 -0.73
N GLU A 168 -22.73 12.80 -0.03
CA GLU A 168 -22.53 14.12 0.60
C GLU A 168 -22.04 15.12 -0.44
N HIS A 169 -21.02 14.73 -1.22
CA HIS A 169 -20.42 15.57 -2.24
C HIS A 169 -20.10 14.75 -3.50
N VAL A 170 -20.21 15.40 -4.66
CA VAL A 170 -19.83 14.84 -5.95
C VAL A 170 -19.01 15.89 -6.69
N ARG A 171 -17.71 15.62 -6.93
CA ARG A 171 -16.78 16.64 -7.43
C ARG A 171 -15.77 16.08 -8.43
N TYR A 172 -15.53 16.83 -9.49
CA TYR A 172 -14.41 16.64 -10.41
C TYR A 172 -13.12 17.20 -9.79
N LEU A 173 -12.07 16.41 -9.87
CA LEU A 173 -10.72 16.74 -9.40
C LEU A 173 -9.71 16.43 -10.51
N SER A 174 -8.65 17.22 -10.61
CA SER A 174 -7.48 16.79 -11.38
C SER A 174 -6.79 15.61 -10.66
N ARG A 175 -5.94 14.86 -11.37
CA ARG A 175 -5.09 13.87 -10.67
C ARG A 175 -4.17 14.54 -9.64
N ASN A 176 -3.72 15.78 -9.90
CA ASN A 176 -2.87 16.51 -8.97
C ASN A 176 -3.64 16.90 -7.70
N ASP A 177 -4.91 17.28 -7.83
CA ASP A 177 -5.80 17.50 -6.68
C ASP A 177 -5.98 16.23 -5.86
N LEU A 178 -6.17 15.07 -6.49
CA LEU A 178 -6.28 13.79 -5.78
C LEU A 178 -4.98 13.45 -5.03
N LEU A 179 -3.81 13.67 -5.66
CA LEU A 179 -2.51 13.49 -4.99
C LEU A 179 -2.38 14.41 -3.78
N ALA A 180 -2.73 15.69 -3.92
CA ALA A 180 -2.67 16.66 -2.83
C ALA A 180 -3.64 16.29 -1.69
N LEU A 181 -4.85 15.84 -2.01
CA LEU A 181 -5.82 15.36 -1.03
C LEU A 181 -5.29 14.15 -0.26
N THR A 182 -4.74 13.15 -0.96
CA THR A 182 -4.18 11.95 -0.33
C THR A 182 -2.95 12.27 0.52
N CYS A 183 -2.08 13.19 0.07
CA CYS A 183 -0.96 13.69 0.85
C CYS A 183 -1.44 14.20 2.22
N VAL A 184 -2.38 15.16 2.20
CA VAL A 184 -2.94 15.75 3.41
C VAL A 184 -3.58 14.69 4.30
N GLN A 185 -4.34 13.75 3.74
CA GLN A 185 -4.95 12.67 4.51
C GLN A 185 -3.90 11.80 5.22
N TYR A 186 -2.81 11.45 4.54
CA TYR A 186 -1.74 10.62 5.11
C TYR A 186 -0.94 11.36 6.17
N GLU A 187 -0.68 12.66 5.99
CA GLU A 187 -0.05 13.48 7.01
C GLU A 187 -0.87 13.51 8.32
N HIS A 188 -2.20 13.65 8.24
CA HIS A 188 -3.08 13.67 9.41
C HIS A 188 -3.06 12.37 10.24
N VAL A 189 -2.69 11.25 9.63
CA VAL A 189 -2.59 9.94 10.32
C VAL A 189 -1.14 9.51 10.58
N ASN A 190 -0.19 10.46 10.60
CA ASN A 190 1.25 10.23 10.85
C ASN A 190 1.94 9.33 9.81
N LEU A 191 1.52 9.42 8.54
CA LEU A 191 2.11 8.70 7.42
C LEU A 191 2.91 9.60 6.48
N ALA A 192 3.29 10.81 6.91
CA ALA A 192 4.08 11.76 6.12
C ALA A 192 5.38 11.13 5.55
N ALA A 193 6.11 10.38 6.37
CA ALA A 193 7.33 9.69 5.93
C ALA A 193 7.06 8.66 4.83
N LEU A 194 5.90 8.01 4.86
CA LEU A 194 5.50 7.05 3.83
C LEU A 194 5.04 7.75 2.56
N TRP A 195 4.34 8.88 2.69
CA TRP A 195 3.93 9.71 1.56
C TRP A 195 5.13 10.17 0.74
N SER A 196 6.22 10.64 1.36
CA SER A 196 7.43 11.05 0.62
C SER A 196 7.95 9.96 -0.32
N LEU A 197 7.96 8.70 0.14
CA LEU A 197 8.41 7.55 -0.67
C LEU A 197 7.41 7.17 -1.75
N LEU A 198 6.11 7.23 -1.44
CA LEU A 198 5.04 6.96 -2.40
C LEU A 198 5.00 8.03 -3.50
N GLU A 199 5.17 9.31 -3.15
CA GLU A 199 5.25 10.42 -4.09
C GLU A 199 6.44 10.24 -5.05
N ALA A 200 7.61 9.86 -4.53
CA ALA A 200 8.75 9.50 -5.37
C ALA A 200 8.39 8.35 -6.33
N ALA A 201 7.75 7.28 -5.84
CA ALA A 201 7.32 6.17 -6.68
C ALA A 201 6.26 6.54 -7.73
N LEU A 202 5.39 7.51 -7.46
CA LEU A 202 4.33 7.96 -8.36
C LEU A 202 4.83 8.95 -9.42
N LEU A 203 5.64 9.92 -9.01
CA LEU A 203 5.98 11.09 -9.83
C LEU A 203 7.42 11.08 -10.34
N THR A 204 8.35 10.51 -9.57
CA THR A 204 9.78 10.47 -9.92
C THR A 204 10.40 9.09 -9.65
N PRO A 205 9.85 7.99 -10.24
CA PRO A 205 10.23 6.62 -9.89
C PRO A 205 11.70 6.26 -10.20
N TYR A 206 12.40 7.14 -10.91
CA TYR A 206 13.82 7.04 -11.23
C TYR A 206 14.74 7.70 -10.19
N ARG A 207 14.18 8.38 -9.18
CA ARG A 207 14.93 8.98 -8.07
C ARG A 207 14.85 8.10 -6.84
N ASP A 208 15.96 8.01 -6.13
CA ASP A 208 15.99 7.45 -4.79
C ASP A 208 15.45 8.48 -3.80
N GLU A 209 14.71 8.02 -2.80
CA GLU A 209 14.12 8.88 -1.75
C GLU A 209 14.31 8.24 -0.38
N SER A 210 14.51 9.03 0.67
CA SER A 210 14.75 8.50 2.01
C SER A 210 13.95 9.27 3.05
N ALA A 211 13.34 8.54 3.97
CA ALA A 211 12.52 9.11 5.02
C ALA A 211 12.83 8.46 6.36
N VAL A 212 12.53 9.19 7.44
CA VAL A 212 12.62 8.68 8.80
C VAL A 212 11.26 8.82 9.45
N THR A 213 10.74 7.72 10.02
CA THR A 213 9.42 7.74 10.64
C THR A 213 9.44 8.49 11.97
N ALA A 214 8.26 8.75 12.55
CA ALA A 214 8.15 9.40 13.85
C ALA A 214 8.85 8.62 14.98
N ARG A 215 9.05 7.30 14.83
CA ARG A 215 9.80 6.45 15.77
C ARG A 215 11.28 6.32 15.41
N GLY A 216 11.78 7.08 14.45
CA GLY A 216 13.19 7.04 14.06
C GLY A 216 13.57 5.84 13.18
N LEU A 217 12.60 5.15 12.57
CA LEU A 217 12.88 4.05 11.65
C LEU A 217 13.28 4.61 10.28
N ALA A 218 14.43 4.19 9.77
CA ALA A 218 14.89 4.60 8.45
C ALA A 218 14.17 3.80 7.35
N LEU A 219 13.71 4.53 6.33
CA LEU A 219 13.09 4.01 5.12
C LEU A 219 13.80 4.56 3.89
N HIS A 220 13.85 3.77 2.82
CA HIS A 220 14.51 4.14 1.58
C HIS A 220 13.76 3.58 0.38
N TYR A 221 13.36 4.43 -0.56
CA TYR A 221 12.82 4.03 -1.85
C TYR A 221 13.94 3.96 -2.88
N ALA A 222 14.04 2.82 -3.57
CA ALA A 222 14.90 2.65 -4.72
C ALA A 222 14.40 1.51 -5.61
N ASN A 223 14.55 1.67 -6.93
CA ASN A 223 14.22 0.63 -7.93
C ASN A 223 12.79 0.05 -7.76
N GLY A 224 11.80 0.91 -7.54
CA GLY A 224 10.40 0.51 -7.41
C GLY A 224 10.06 -0.27 -6.14
N LYS A 225 10.88 -0.15 -5.09
CA LYS A 225 10.68 -0.84 -3.80
C LYS A 225 10.98 0.11 -2.65
N VAL A 226 10.27 -0.08 -1.55
CA VAL A 226 10.62 0.54 -0.27
C VAL A 226 11.41 -0.47 0.55
N PHE A 227 12.50 0.01 1.12
CA PHE A 227 13.35 -0.71 2.03
C PHE A 227 13.22 -0.10 3.42
N ALA A 228 13.06 -0.94 4.44
CA ALA A 228 12.97 -0.50 5.82
C ALA A 228 14.10 -1.12 6.65
N GLN A 229 14.63 -0.34 7.60
CA GLN A 229 15.61 -0.82 8.56
C GLN A 229 15.11 -2.06 9.33
N SER A 230 16.03 -2.96 9.69
CA SER A 230 15.72 -4.12 10.56
C SER A 230 15.21 -3.67 11.94
N PRO A 231 14.18 -4.34 12.51
CA PRO A 231 13.73 -4.10 13.88
C PRO A 231 14.85 -4.25 14.92
N THR A 232 15.78 -5.21 14.74
CA THR A 232 16.91 -5.42 15.65
C THR A 232 17.89 -4.27 15.59
N GLN A 233 18.21 -3.81 14.38
CA GLN A 233 19.14 -2.70 14.17
C GLN A 233 18.56 -1.40 14.72
N TRP A 234 17.26 -1.17 14.47
CA TRP A 234 16.54 -0.03 15.04
C TRP A 234 16.58 -0.06 16.57
N LEU A 235 16.28 -1.22 17.18
CA LEU A 235 16.29 -1.39 18.64
C LEU A 235 17.67 -1.13 19.23
N ALA A 236 18.73 -1.65 18.60
CA ALA A 236 20.12 -1.44 19.04
C ALA A 236 20.52 0.05 19.07
N GLY A 237 19.96 0.87 18.17
CA GLY A 237 20.16 2.32 18.15
C GLY A 237 19.34 3.10 19.20
N GLN A 238 18.37 2.46 19.87
CA GLN A 238 17.54 3.11 20.88
C GLN A 238 18.27 3.20 22.23
N PRO A 239 18.12 4.31 22.98
CA PRO A 239 18.70 4.45 24.30
C PRO A 239 18.26 3.32 25.24
N HIS A 240 19.17 2.89 26.11
CA HIS A 240 18.93 1.85 27.11
C HIS A 240 18.95 2.48 28.51
N GLU A 241 17.79 2.95 28.96
CA GLU A 241 17.65 3.75 30.19
C GLU A 241 17.90 2.94 31.48
N SER A 242 17.55 1.64 31.47
CA SER A 242 17.73 0.74 32.61
C SER A 242 18.10 -0.67 32.13
N ARG A 243 19.13 -1.27 32.74
CA ARG A 243 19.50 -2.68 32.51
C ARG A 243 18.56 -3.67 33.20
N ASP A 244 17.86 -3.23 34.25
CA ASP A 244 17.03 -4.11 35.08
C ASP A 244 15.54 -4.06 34.68
N ASP A 245 15.12 -3.02 33.94
CA ASP A 245 13.76 -2.91 33.40
C ASP A 245 13.75 -2.78 31.88
N HIS A 246 13.35 -3.88 31.24
CA HIS A 246 13.19 -3.99 29.80
C HIS A 246 11.76 -3.70 29.32
N ALA A 247 10.82 -3.32 30.19
CA ALA A 247 9.42 -3.08 29.79
C ALA A 247 9.28 -1.95 28.76
N PRO A 248 9.93 -0.77 28.90
CA PRO A 248 9.86 0.29 27.88
C PRO A 248 10.41 -0.18 26.54
N ARG A 249 11.50 -0.95 26.55
CA ARG A 249 12.18 -1.45 25.36
C ARG A 249 11.35 -2.50 24.61
N ARG A 250 10.66 -3.40 25.35
CA ARG A 250 9.67 -4.32 24.78
C ARG A 250 8.51 -3.58 24.13
N HIS A 251 8.00 -2.54 24.81
CA HIS A 251 6.91 -1.72 24.28
C HIS A 251 7.34 -0.99 22.99
N ALA A 252 8.55 -0.43 22.97
CA ALA A 252 9.12 0.24 21.80
C ALA A 252 9.26 -0.72 20.60
N LEU A 253 9.76 -1.94 20.83
CA LEU A 253 9.85 -2.97 19.78
C LEU A 253 8.47 -3.40 19.26
N ALA A 254 7.49 -3.59 20.14
CA ALA A 254 6.12 -3.88 19.72
C ALA A 254 5.53 -2.74 18.87
N GLY A 255 5.79 -1.49 19.26
CA GLY A 255 5.35 -0.29 18.55
C GLY A 255 5.92 -0.18 17.14
N ILE A 256 7.22 -0.46 16.95
CA ILE A 256 7.81 -0.40 15.60
C ILE A 256 7.36 -1.56 14.71
N LEU A 257 7.15 -2.75 15.28
CA LEU A 257 6.61 -3.88 14.51
C LEU A 257 5.15 -3.63 14.10
N PHE A 258 4.34 -2.99 14.94
CA PHE A 258 3.01 -2.52 14.56
C PHE A 258 3.06 -1.55 13.38
N GLU A 259 3.91 -0.52 13.47
CA GLU A 259 4.08 0.49 12.42
C GLU A 259 4.53 -0.14 11.09
N LEU A 260 5.53 -1.03 11.12
CA LEU A 260 6.00 -1.76 9.95
C LEU A 260 4.90 -2.58 9.27
N ARG A 261 3.99 -3.19 10.05
CA ARG A 261 2.85 -3.93 9.49
C ARG A 261 1.83 -3.03 8.83
N GLN A 262 1.53 -1.88 9.45
CA GLN A 262 0.65 -0.88 8.84
C GLN A 262 1.25 -0.37 7.52
N TYR A 263 2.54 -0.09 7.52
CA TYR A 263 3.24 0.41 6.33
C TYR A 263 3.28 -0.66 5.25
N ALA A 264 3.55 -1.93 5.61
CA ALA A 264 3.49 -3.06 4.68
C ALA A 264 2.11 -3.18 4.02
N ALA A 265 1.03 -3.10 4.81
CA ALA A 265 -0.34 -3.21 4.30
C ALA A 265 -0.72 -2.05 3.36
N LEU A 266 -0.38 -0.82 3.74
CA LEU A 266 -0.69 0.34 2.91
C LEU A 266 0.12 0.35 1.61
N LEU A 267 1.42 0.09 1.69
CA LEU A 267 2.27 0.00 0.51
C LEU A 267 1.84 -1.14 -0.44
N ASP A 268 1.39 -2.26 0.11
CA ASP A 268 0.82 -3.38 -0.68
C ASP A 268 -0.46 -2.95 -1.42
N ALA A 269 -1.33 -2.15 -0.80
CA ALA A 269 -2.52 -1.60 -1.46
C ALA A 269 -2.16 -0.69 -2.66
N HIS A 270 -1.08 0.08 -2.53
CA HIS A 270 -0.47 0.87 -3.60
C HIS A 270 0.40 0.05 -4.58
N GLN A 271 0.50 -1.27 -4.39
CA GLN A 271 1.36 -2.16 -5.18
C GLN A 271 2.85 -1.75 -5.19
N LEU A 272 3.32 -1.19 -4.07
CA LEU A 272 4.71 -0.80 -3.87
C LEU A 272 5.37 -1.76 -2.85
N PRO A 273 6.23 -2.70 -3.25
CA PRO A 273 6.73 -3.70 -2.33
C PRO A 273 7.60 -3.12 -1.21
N LEU A 274 7.29 -3.47 0.04
CA LEU A 274 8.14 -3.22 1.21
C LEU A 274 9.06 -4.43 1.48
N ARG A 275 10.35 -4.15 1.71
CA ARG A 275 11.33 -5.14 2.15
C ARG A 275 12.09 -4.65 3.37
N LEU A 276 12.23 -5.51 4.37
CA LEU A 276 13.15 -5.25 5.47
C LEU A 276 14.59 -5.48 5.00
N GLN A 277 15.51 -4.59 5.37
CA GLN A 277 16.94 -4.74 5.12
C GLN A 277 17.58 -5.44 6.32
N PRO A 278 18.35 -6.53 6.09
CA PRO A 278 19.19 -7.09 7.15
C PRO A 278 20.26 -6.09 7.55
N GLY A 279 20.69 -6.13 8.81
CA GLY A 279 21.84 -5.34 9.26
C GLY A 279 23.11 -5.70 8.49
N THR A 280 24.01 -4.74 8.26
CA THR A 280 25.25 -4.90 7.48
C THR A 280 26.21 -5.94 8.05
N ASP A 281 26.12 -6.19 9.36
CA ASP A 281 27.10 -6.99 10.10
C ASP A 281 26.66 -8.45 10.28
N ARG A 282 25.46 -8.82 9.80
CA ARG A 282 24.86 -10.14 10.00
C ARG A 282 24.42 -10.73 8.66
N GLY A 283 24.55 -12.05 8.53
CA GLY A 283 23.92 -12.77 7.43
C GLY A 283 22.40 -12.65 7.55
N GLY A 284 21.72 -12.22 6.50
CA GLY A 284 20.27 -12.08 6.54
C GLY A 284 19.61 -12.29 5.18
N GLU A 285 18.40 -12.85 5.24
CA GLU A 285 17.58 -13.17 4.09
C GLU A 285 16.25 -12.44 4.22
N ALA A 286 15.96 -11.57 3.26
CA ALA A 286 14.71 -10.85 3.18
C ALA A 286 13.85 -11.44 2.06
N GLY A 287 12.63 -11.85 2.42
CA GLY A 287 11.62 -12.33 1.49
C GLY A 287 10.45 -11.36 1.35
N ALA A 288 9.41 -11.76 0.62
CA ALA A 288 8.15 -11.03 0.61
C ALA A 288 7.49 -11.15 1.99
N GLY A 289 7.35 -10.02 2.69
CA GLY A 289 6.66 -9.95 3.97
C GLY A 289 7.42 -10.52 5.18
N TYR A 290 8.72 -10.85 5.06
CA TYR A 290 9.53 -11.24 6.21
C TYR A 290 11.02 -10.85 6.10
N LEU A 291 11.67 -10.80 7.27
CA LEU A 291 13.13 -10.80 7.42
C LEU A 291 13.58 -11.99 8.26
N LEU A 292 14.65 -12.64 7.86
CA LEU A 292 15.40 -13.58 8.69
C LEU A 292 16.81 -13.03 8.92
N GLU A 293 17.20 -12.88 10.18
CA GLU A 293 18.54 -12.51 10.59
C GLU A 293 19.23 -13.71 11.25
N THR A 294 20.37 -14.13 10.71
CA THR A 294 21.20 -15.20 11.30
C THR A 294 22.23 -14.57 12.22
N LEU A 295 22.27 -15.04 13.47
CA LEU A 295 23.12 -14.50 14.53
C LEU A 295 24.34 -15.38 14.82
N ALA A 296 24.14 -16.69 14.81
CA ALA A 296 25.14 -17.68 15.14
C ALA A 296 24.83 -19.03 14.49
N THR A 297 25.85 -19.86 14.33
CA THR A 297 25.70 -21.26 13.91
C THR A 297 25.41 -22.15 15.13
N ILE A 298 24.78 -23.31 14.89
CA ILE A 298 24.62 -24.36 15.90
C ILE A 298 26.01 -24.71 16.44
N GLU A 299 26.15 -24.74 17.76
CA GLU A 299 27.34 -25.28 18.42
C GLU A 299 27.13 -26.76 18.71
N SER A 300 28.06 -27.59 18.23
CA SER A 300 28.16 -28.99 18.61
C SER A 300 29.17 -29.08 19.76
N GLY A 301 28.70 -29.45 20.95
CA GLY A 301 29.59 -29.74 22.08
C GLY A 301 30.48 -30.95 21.79
N TYR A 302 31.59 -31.07 22.51
CA TYR A 302 32.39 -32.32 22.52
C TYR A 302 31.63 -33.47 23.21
N ASP A 303 30.64 -33.13 24.06
CA ASP A 303 29.69 -34.04 24.71
C ASP A 303 28.25 -33.57 24.39
N GLU A 304 27.36 -34.48 23.96
CA GLU A 304 25.95 -34.17 23.59
C GLU A 304 25.14 -33.57 24.75
N SER A 305 25.65 -33.63 25.99
CA SER A 305 24.98 -33.13 27.20
C SER A 305 25.17 -31.64 27.50
N ASP A 306 26.17 -30.98 26.92
CA ASP A 306 26.50 -29.59 27.27
C ASP A 306 25.65 -28.56 26.51
N TYR A 307 25.14 -28.94 25.34
CA TYR A 307 24.34 -28.08 24.48
C TYR A 307 23.04 -28.78 24.09
N GLY A 308 21.92 -28.08 24.21
CA GLY A 308 20.62 -28.61 23.79
C GLY A 308 20.41 -28.54 22.28
N SER A 309 19.42 -29.27 21.78
CA SER A 309 18.89 -29.05 20.43
C SER A 309 18.32 -27.62 20.30
N PRO A 310 18.42 -26.98 19.12
CA PRO A 310 17.76 -25.70 18.89
C PRO A 310 16.24 -25.80 19.07
N THR A 311 15.62 -24.71 19.51
CA THR A 311 14.17 -24.60 19.72
C THR A 311 13.66 -23.29 19.13
N LEU A 312 12.43 -23.30 18.60
CA LEU A 312 11.72 -22.12 18.11
C LEU A 312 10.89 -21.48 19.23
N PHE A 313 10.98 -20.16 19.36
CA PHE A 313 10.19 -19.38 20.29
C PHE A 313 9.42 -18.28 19.55
N ALA A 314 8.10 -18.22 19.76
CA ALA A 314 7.25 -17.17 19.22
C ALA A 314 7.08 -16.03 20.23
N HIS A 315 7.52 -14.84 19.84
CA HIS A 315 7.34 -13.60 20.59
C HIS A 315 6.00 -12.99 20.22
N GLU A 316 5.19 -12.68 21.23
CA GLU A 316 3.86 -12.14 21.04
C GLU A 316 3.71 -10.75 21.63
N ALA A 317 2.89 -9.92 20.99
CA ALA A 317 2.51 -8.62 21.50
C ALA A 317 0.98 -8.47 21.51
N PRO A 318 0.39 -7.84 22.55
CA PRO A 318 -1.05 -7.64 22.63
C PRO A 318 -1.62 -6.95 21.39
N GLY A 319 -2.67 -7.53 20.80
CA GLY A 319 -3.31 -7.02 19.58
C GLY A 319 -2.56 -7.30 18.27
N LEU A 320 -1.35 -7.85 18.32
CA LEU A 320 -0.51 -8.14 17.14
C LEU A 320 -0.30 -9.63 16.88
N GLY A 321 -0.51 -10.48 17.89
CA GLY A 321 -0.15 -11.90 17.82
C GLY A 321 1.37 -12.08 17.75
N VAL A 322 1.82 -13.09 16.99
CA VAL A 322 3.25 -13.39 16.80
C VAL A 322 3.93 -12.26 16.01
N VAL A 323 4.90 -11.58 16.61
CA VAL A 323 5.64 -10.45 16.01
C VAL A 323 7.09 -10.78 15.65
N ALA A 324 7.66 -11.79 16.29
CA ALA A 324 8.99 -12.30 15.96
C ALA A 324 9.10 -13.79 16.32
N ILE A 325 10.01 -14.49 15.64
CA ILE A 325 10.41 -15.85 15.95
C ILE A 325 11.89 -15.83 16.32
N THR A 326 12.28 -16.48 17.41
CA THR A 326 13.69 -16.68 17.75
C THR A 326 14.00 -18.17 17.71
N VAL A 327 15.04 -18.55 16.97
CA VAL A 327 15.69 -19.86 17.14
C VAL A 327 16.73 -19.67 18.23
N ALA A 328 16.68 -20.46 19.28
CA ALA A 328 17.72 -20.45 20.31
C ALA A 328 18.17 -21.86 20.68
N GLN A 329 19.45 -21.95 21.02
CA GLN A 329 20.09 -23.15 21.53
C GLN A 329 20.42 -22.93 23.00
N ARG A 330 20.27 -23.97 23.83
CA ARG A 330 20.80 -23.92 25.19
C ARG A 330 22.33 -24.01 25.13
N GLY A 331 23.01 -22.97 25.60
CA GLY A 331 24.46 -22.88 25.68
C GLY A 331 25.04 -23.47 26.97
N ALA A 332 26.37 -23.55 27.02
CA ALA A 332 27.11 -23.98 28.21
C ALA A 332 26.72 -23.16 29.45
N GLY A 333 26.41 -23.83 30.56
CA GLY A 333 25.91 -23.19 31.78
C GLY A 333 24.40 -22.90 31.80
N GLY A 334 23.67 -23.31 30.76
CA GLY A 334 22.21 -23.26 30.71
C GLY A 334 21.62 -21.93 30.25
N SER A 335 22.43 -20.99 29.75
CA SER A 335 21.95 -19.77 29.11
C SER A 335 21.33 -20.07 27.74
N ALA A 336 20.37 -19.27 27.29
CA ALA A 336 19.86 -19.36 25.93
C ALA A 336 20.71 -18.51 24.98
N ARG A 337 21.18 -19.12 23.91
CA ARG A 337 21.91 -18.46 22.82
C ARG A 337 21.02 -18.37 21.60
N ALA A 338 20.66 -17.16 21.20
CA ALA A 338 19.91 -16.94 19.98
C ALA A 338 20.78 -17.27 18.74
N LEU A 339 20.26 -18.12 17.87
CA LEU A 339 20.88 -18.49 16.59
C LEU A 339 20.31 -17.66 15.43
N ALA A 340 19.03 -17.32 15.49
CA ALA A 340 18.36 -16.52 14.46
C ALA A 340 17.13 -15.77 14.99
N HIS A 341 16.78 -14.67 14.32
CA HIS A 341 15.50 -13.98 14.49
C HIS A 341 14.76 -13.87 13.17
N GLY A 342 13.46 -14.17 13.17
CA GLY A 342 12.56 -13.99 12.05
C GLY A 342 11.47 -12.97 12.37
N TYR A 343 11.20 -12.05 11.44
CA TYR A 343 10.20 -10.99 11.58
C TYR A 343 9.14 -11.11 10.49
N PRO A 344 8.00 -11.77 10.76
CA PRO A 344 6.88 -11.81 9.82
C PRO A 344 6.11 -10.49 9.87
N LEU A 345 6.17 -9.70 8.79
CA LEU A 345 5.37 -8.48 8.64
C LEU A 345 3.93 -8.79 8.19
N GLN A 346 3.75 -9.84 7.40
CA GLN A 346 2.42 -10.28 6.96
C GLN A 346 2.08 -11.61 7.62
N SER A 347 0.80 -11.84 7.94
CA SER A 347 0.32 -13.08 8.55
C SER A 347 0.67 -14.31 7.68
N GLN A 348 0.53 -14.18 6.36
CA GLN A 348 0.87 -15.22 5.39
C GLN A 348 2.37 -15.57 5.33
N ALA A 349 3.25 -14.70 5.84
CA ALA A 349 4.69 -14.93 5.82
C ALA A 349 5.17 -15.81 7.00
N LEU A 350 4.37 -15.98 8.05
CA LEU A 350 4.75 -16.75 9.25
C LEU A 350 5.01 -18.23 8.93
N GLY A 351 4.09 -18.87 8.20
CA GLY A 351 4.22 -20.30 7.84
C GLY A 351 5.49 -20.61 7.04
N PRO A 352 5.72 -19.92 5.90
CA PRO A 352 6.96 -20.06 5.13
C PRO A 352 8.23 -19.78 5.95
N LEU A 353 8.20 -18.76 6.82
CA LEU A 353 9.33 -18.43 7.70
C LEU A 353 9.64 -19.56 8.70
N LEU A 354 8.61 -20.14 9.32
CA LEU A 354 8.77 -21.28 10.24
C LEU A 354 9.32 -22.51 9.52
N ALA A 355 8.83 -22.81 8.31
CA ALA A 355 9.33 -23.93 7.51
C ALA A 355 10.81 -23.75 7.14
N LEU A 356 11.19 -22.53 6.74
CA LEU A 356 12.58 -22.21 6.39
C LEU A 356 13.51 -22.31 7.60
N LEU A 357 13.08 -21.88 8.79
CA LEU A 357 13.83 -22.05 10.03
C LEU A 357 13.94 -23.52 10.44
N ALA A 358 12.85 -24.28 10.34
CA ALA A 358 12.80 -25.71 10.67
C ALA A 358 13.77 -26.53 9.81
N ASP A 359 13.75 -26.31 8.49
CA ASP A 359 14.67 -26.95 7.55
C ASP A 359 16.13 -26.59 7.83
N ARG A 360 16.42 -25.30 8.04
CA ARG A 360 17.78 -24.80 8.29
C ARG A 360 18.42 -25.37 9.54
N TYR A 361 17.65 -25.50 10.62
CA TYR A 361 18.17 -25.91 11.92
C TYR A 361 17.88 -27.40 12.24
N GLY A 362 17.19 -28.13 11.35
CA GLY A 362 16.86 -29.55 11.55
C GLY A 362 15.89 -29.78 12.72
N ILE A 363 14.92 -28.89 12.90
CA ILE A 363 13.98 -28.87 14.03
C ILE A 363 12.53 -28.90 13.55
N ALA A 364 11.59 -29.23 14.45
CA ALA A 364 10.16 -29.15 14.14
C ALA A 364 9.71 -27.69 13.97
N ALA A 365 8.79 -27.43 13.04
CA ALA A 365 8.21 -26.10 12.77
C ALA A 365 7.12 -25.71 13.79
N GLU A 366 7.30 -26.05 15.06
CA GLU A 366 6.34 -25.84 16.14
C GLU A 366 6.92 -24.85 17.15
N PRO A 367 6.70 -23.53 16.96
CA PRO A 367 7.25 -22.54 17.86
C PRO A 367 6.53 -22.56 19.20
N GLN A 368 7.32 -22.48 20.27
CA GLN A 368 6.81 -22.28 21.62
C GLN A 368 6.33 -20.83 21.81
N ALA A 369 5.04 -20.64 22.07
CA ALA A 369 4.47 -19.32 22.37
C ALA A 369 4.99 -18.80 23.72
N LEU A 370 5.55 -17.59 23.72
CA LEU A 370 6.09 -16.95 24.92
C LEU A 370 5.05 -16.06 25.64
N GLY A 371 3.92 -15.72 24.98
CA GLY A 371 2.93 -14.79 25.52
C GLY A 371 3.40 -13.33 25.63
N ARG A 372 4.66 -13.06 25.28
CA ARG A 372 5.30 -11.74 25.35
C ARG A 372 6.55 -11.69 24.49
N ILE A 373 7.05 -10.48 24.22
CA ILE A 373 8.40 -10.28 23.71
C ILE A 373 9.39 -10.55 24.86
N VAL A 374 10.33 -11.48 24.67
CA VAL A 374 11.46 -11.71 25.57
C VAL A 374 12.71 -11.00 25.05
N LEU A 375 13.38 -10.26 25.94
CA LEU A 375 14.67 -9.62 25.67
C LEU A 375 15.75 -10.27 26.55
N ASP A 376 17.00 -10.29 26.08
CA ASP A 376 18.16 -10.74 26.84
C ASP A 376 18.68 -9.67 27.81
N GLU A 377 19.74 -9.98 28.55
CA GLU A 377 20.38 -9.07 29.53
C GLU A 377 20.96 -7.79 28.90
N HIS A 378 21.15 -7.76 27.58
CA HIS A 378 21.60 -6.60 26.84
C HIS A 378 20.42 -5.80 26.27
N GLY A 379 19.18 -6.22 26.51
CA GLY A 379 17.98 -5.62 25.96
C GLY A 379 17.82 -5.88 24.46
N ALA A 380 18.50 -6.87 23.89
CA ALA A 380 18.27 -7.36 22.53
C ALA A 380 17.20 -8.46 22.52
N LEU A 381 16.65 -8.78 21.35
CA LEU A 381 15.68 -9.88 21.23
C LEU A 381 16.36 -11.20 21.65
N GLY A 382 15.74 -11.93 22.57
CA GLY A 382 16.36 -13.12 23.17
C GLY A 382 15.42 -14.32 23.23
N ALA A 383 15.79 -15.31 24.04
CA ALA A 383 14.97 -16.48 24.33
C ALA A 383 15.09 -16.84 25.81
N PRO A 384 14.11 -17.56 26.41
CA PRO A 384 14.21 -17.99 27.79
C PRO A 384 15.32 -19.04 27.98
N ALA A 385 16.04 -18.98 29.09
CA ALA A 385 17.14 -19.91 29.44
C ALA A 385 16.70 -21.38 29.55
N THR A 386 15.42 -21.61 29.89
CA THR A 386 14.77 -22.93 29.90
C THR A 386 13.56 -22.90 28.98
N ALA A 387 13.39 -23.91 28.14
CA ALA A 387 12.14 -24.15 27.42
C ALA A 387 11.01 -24.29 28.46
N LEU A 388 9.90 -23.56 28.28
CA LEU A 388 8.74 -23.72 29.18
C LEU A 388 8.07 -25.04 28.79
N HIS A 389 7.69 -25.86 29.77
CA HIS A 389 7.01 -27.14 29.54
C HIS A 389 5.51 -26.97 29.38
#